data_AF-A0A2H6N388-F1
#
_entry.id   AF-A0A2H6N388-F1
#
_cell.length_a   1.000
_cell.length_b   1.000
_cell.length_c   1.000
_cell.angle_alpha   90.00
_cell.angle_beta   90.00
_cell.angle_gamma   90.00
#
_symmetry.space_group_name_H-M   'P 1'
#
loop_
_entity.id
_entity.type
_entity.pdbx_description
1 polymer ?
#
loop_
_entity_poly.entity_id
_entity_poly.type
_entity_poly.pdbx_seq_one_letter_code
_entity_poly.pdbx_strand_id
1 'polypeptide(L)'
;NVLPLVLQALGNPELSISSVSTLKKICRECKYDLPPYAANIVAVSQEVLMKQIHKTSQCMWLMQALGFLLSALQVEEILKNLHSLITPYIQQLEKLADETPNPSNKLAIIHILG
;
A
#
# COMPACT_ATOMS: atom_id res chain seq x y z
N ASN A 1 5.42 -22.21 1.70
CA ASN A 1 5.38 -20.78 2.02
C ASN A 1 4.17 -20.17 1.30
N VAL A 2 3.25 -19.51 2.01
CA VAL A 2 1.95 -19.05 1.45
C VAL A 2 2.00 -17.69 0.77
N LEU A 3 3.07 -16.92 0.99
CA LEU A 3 3.21 -15.54 0.55
C LEU A 3 3.03 -15.34 -0.98
N PRO A 4 3.60 -16.15 -1.88
CA PRO A 4 3.42 -15.95 -3.32
C PRO A 4 1.95 -16.00 -3.77
N LEU A 5 1.16 -16.92 -3.19
CA LEU A 5 -0.27 -17.05 -3.49
C LEU A 5 -1.06 -15.82 -3.01
N VAL A 6 -0.72 -15.30 -1.83
CA VAL A 6 -1.35 -14.09 -1.29
C VAL A 6 -1.02 -12.87 -2.16
N LEU A 7 0.24 -12.73 -2.60
CA LEU A 7 0.65 -11.63 -3.48
C LEU A 7 0.00 -11.71 -4.85
N GLN A 8 -0.13 -12.91 -5.43
CA GLN A 8 -0.86 -13.11 -6.68
C GLN A 8 -2.35 -12.75 -6.52
N ALA A 9 -2.98 -13.17 -5.42
CA ALA A 9 -4.39 -12.86 -5.14
C ALA A 9 -4.65 -11.37 -4.87
N LEU A 10 -3.62 -10.59 -4.51
CA LEU A 10 -3.73 -9.14 -4.30
C LEU A 10 -4.12 -8.40 -5.59
N GLY A 11 -3.75 -8.93 -6.76
CA GLY A 11 -4.16 -8.38 -8.05
C GLY A 11 -5.61 -8.67 -8.46
N ASN A 12 -6.35 -9.48 -7.69
CA ASN A 12 -7.73 -9.83 -8.00
C ASN A 12 -8.72 -9.01 -7.13
N PRO A 13 -9.57 -8.13 -7.72
CA PRO A 13 -10.54 -7.33 -6.97
C PRO A 13 -11.59 -8.18 -6.24
N GLU A 14 -11.95 -9.36 -6.76
CA GLU A 14 -12.91 -10.27 -6.12
C GLU A 14 -12.36 -10.86 -4.81
N LEU A 15 -11.03 -10.92 -4.67
CA LEU A 15 -10.34 -11.42 -3.50
C LEU A 15 -9.82 -10.31 -2.58
N SER A 16 -10.13 -9.04 -2.87
CA SER A 16 -9.57 -7.86 -2.19
C SER A 16 -9.59 -7.95 -0.65
N ILE A 17 -10.74 -8.29 -0.06
CA ILE A 17 -10.86 -8.38 1.41
C ILE A 17 -9.99 -9.51 1.97
N SER A 18 -10.05 -10.70 1.37
CA SER A 18 -9.37 -11.88 1.88
C SER A 18 -7.85 -11.79 1.68
N SER A 19 -7.39 -11.33 0.51
CA SER A 19 -5.96 -11.18 0.20
C SER A 19 -5.31 -10.08 1.06
N VAL A 20 -5.91 -8.89 1.14
CA VAL A 20 -5.35 -7.76 1.91
C VAL A 20 -5.35 -8.07 3.41
N SER A 21 -6.44 -8.61 3.96
CA SER A 21 -6.49 -8.94 5.39
C SER A 21 -5.50 -10.05 5.77
N THR A 22 -5.29 -11.03 4.88
CA THR A 22 -4.29 -12.08 5.06
C THR A 22 -2.88 -11.52 5.00
N LEU A 23 -2.58 -10.69 3.99
CA LEU A 23 -1.27 -10.02 3.88
C LEU A 23 -0.97 -9.17 5.11
N LYS A 24 -1.96 -8.41 5.60
CA LYS A 24 -1.83 -7.62 6.84
C LYS A 24 -1.50 -8.48 8.05
N LYS A 25 -2.16 -9.64 8.21
CA LYS A 25 -1.84 -10.59 9.31
C LYS A 25 -0.42 -11.12 9.17
N ILE A 26 -0.02 -11.58 7.99
CA ILE A 26 1.35 -12.06 7.73
C ILE A 26 2.37 -10.97 8.06
N CYS A 27 2.17 -9.75 7.57
CA CYS A 27 3.05 -8.62 7.84
C CYS A 27 3.14 -8.29 9.34
N ARG A 28 2.04 -8.43 10.09
CA ARG A 28 2.04 -8.15 11.53
C ARG A 28 2.74 -9.24 12.34
N GLU A 29 2.40 -10.51 12.10
CA GLU A 29 2.87 -11.63 12.91
C GLU A 29 4.29 -12.08 12.55
N CYS A 30 4.70 -11.92 11.28
CA CYS A 30 5.96 -12.45 10.77
C CYS A 30 6.98 -11.35 10.40
N LYS A 31 6.79 -10.10 10.84
CA LYS A 31 7.58 -8.94 10.35
C LYS A 31 9.10 -9.14 10.38
N TYR A 32 9.65 -9.86 11.35
CA TYR A 32 11.09 -10.09 11.47
C TYR A 32 11.62 -11.17 10.50
N ASP A 33 10.76 -12.03 9.96
CA ASP A 33 11.11 -13.06 8.97
C ASP A 33 10.85 -12.59 7.53
N LEU A 34 10.16 -11.46 7.37
CA LEU A 34 9.80 -10.87 6.08
C LEU A 34 10.85 -9.99 5.37
N PRO A 35 11.98 -9.52 5.98
CA PRO A 35 12.94 -8.69 5.26
C PRO A 35 13.40 -9.25 3.90
N PRO A 36 13.68 -10.57 3.74
CA PRO A 36 14.04 -11.13 2.43
C PRO A 36 12.97 -10.98 1.34
N TYR A 37 11.70 -10.76 1.73
CA TYR A 37 10.56 -10.63 0.83
C TYR A 37 10.07 -9.18 0.69
N ALA A 38 10.63 -8.24 1.45
CA ALA A 38 10.07 -6.90 1.59
C ALA A 38 9.99 -6.16 0.26
N ALA A 39 11.04 -6.22 -0.56
CA ALA A 39 11.07 -5.58 -1.87
C ALA A 39 9.92 -6.07 -2.79
N ASN A 40 9.65 -7.38 -2.80
CA ASN A 40 8.58 -7.95 -3.61
C ASN A 40 7.18 -7.57 -3.07
N ILE A 41 7.00 -7.60 -1.75
CA ILE A 41 5.73 -7.19 -1.12
C ILE A 41 5.44 -5.72 -1.43
N VAL A 42 6.43 -4.83 -1.29
CA VAL A 42 6.29 -3.40 -1.58
C VAL A 42 5.95 -3.20 -3.06
N ALA A 43 6.68 -3.82 -3.98
CA ALA A 43 6.47 -3.67 -5.42
C ALA A 43 5.04 -4.09 -5.85
N VAL A 44 4.58 -5.27 -5.44
CA VAL A 44 3.22 -5.75 -5.76
C VAL A 44 2.17 -4.84 -5.14
N SER A 45 2.37 -4.40 -3.89
CA SER A 45 1.42 -3.52 -3.21
C SER A 45 1.32 -2.16 -3.89
N GLN A 46 2.43 -1.58 -4.33
CA GLN A 46 2.46 -0.33 -5.10
C GLN A 46 1.68 -0.45 -6.41
N GLU A 47 1.92 -1.53 -7.16
CA GLU A 47 1.24 -1.77 -8.42
C GLU A 47 -0.29 -1.85 -8.24
N VAL A 48 -0.73 -2.61 -7.23
CA VAL A 48 -2.16 -2.78 -6.91
C VAL A 48 -2.81 -1.46 -6.46
N LEU A 49 -2.10 -0.67 -5.65
CA LEU A 49 -2.54 0.64 -5.18
C LEU A 49 -2.69 1.64 -6.35
N MET A 50 -1.70 1.70 -7.25
CA MET A 50 -1.74 2.57 -8.42
C MET A 50 -2.86 2.19 -9.40
N LYS A 51 -3.12 0.90 -9.57
CA LYS A 51 -4.20 0.38 -10.44
C LYS A 51 -5.60 0.56 -9.85
N GLN A 52 -5.72 1.06 -8.61
CA GLN A 52 -7.00 1.25 -7.91
C GLN A 52 -7.87 -0.03 -7.89
N ILE A 53 -7.23 -1.19 -7.72
CA ILE A 53 -7.91 -2.50 -7.69
C ILE A 53 -8.82 -2.65 -6.48
N HIS A 54 -8.51 -1.94 -5.39
CA HIS A 54 -9.14 -2.07 -4.09
C HIS A 54 -9.93 -0.81 -3.71
N LYS A 55 -10.98 -0.98 -2.89
CA LYS A 55 -11.69 0.16 -2.30
C LYS A 55 -10.82 0.81 -1.22
N THR A 56 -11.14 2.07 -0.88
CA THR A 56 -10.39 2.89 0.10
C THR A 56 -10.08 2.14 1.40
N SER A 57 -11.06 1.43 1.98
CA SER A 57 -10.85 0.70 3.24
C SER A 57 -9.81 -0.42 3.13
N GLN A 58 -9.74 -1.13 2.01
CA GLN A 58 -8.72 -2.13 1.76
C GLN A 58 -7.36 -1.49 1.42
N CYS A 59 -7.32 -0.36 0.72
CA CYS A 59 -6.09 0.41 0.54
C CYS A 59 -5.49 0.81 1.90
N MET A 60 -6.31 1.27 2.85
CA MET A 60 -5.86 1.59 4.21
C MET A 60 -5.32 0.37 4.95
N TRP A 61 -5.92 -0.81 4.78
CA TRP A 61 -5.38 -2.04 5.37
C TRP A 61 -4.07 -2.48 4.74
N LEU A 62 -3.91 -2.27 3.43
CA LEU A 62 -2.67 -2.55 2.71
C LEU A 62 -1.55 -1.61 3.18
N MET A 63 -1.84 -0.33 3.36
CA MET A 63 -0.90 0.63 3.94
C MET A 63 -0.48 0.25 5.37
N GLN A 64 -1.40 -0.27 6.18
CA GLN A 64 -1.06 -0.81 7.51
C GLN A 64 -0.17 -2.07 7.42
N ALA A 65 -0.41 -2.96 6.46
CA ALA A 65 0.44 -4.12 6.22
C ALA A 65 1.87 -3.68 5.88
N LEU A 66 2.01 -2.70 4.98
CA LEU A 66 3.30 -2.11 4.62
C LEU A 66 3.97 -1.45 5.83
N GLY A 67 3.23 -0.75 6.69
CA GLY A 67 3.76 -0.20 7.93
C GLY A 67 4.38 -1.27 8.85
N PHE A 68 3.70 -2.41 9.03
CA PHE A 68 4.27 -3.52 9.80
C PHE A 68 5.54 -4.09 9.16
N LEU A 69 5.53 -4.30 7.84
CA LEU A 69 6.66 -4.82 7.09
C LEU A 69 7.89 -3.90 7.22
N LEU A 70 7.71 -2.60 6.94
CA LEU A 70 8.81 -1.64 6.96
C LEU A 70 9.38 -1.46 8.37
N SER A 71 8.57 -1.59 9.42
CA SER A 71 9.03 -1.43 10.81
C SER A 71 10.13 -2.41 11.25
N ALA A 72 10.39 -3.47 10.48
CA ALA A 72 11.41 -4.48 10.77
C ALA A 72 12.65 -4.37 9.86
N LEU A 73 12.71 -3.39 8.96
CA LEU A 73 13.85 -3.17 8.05
C LEU A 73 14.91 -2.24 8.67
N GLN A 74 16.08 -2.19 8.04
CA GLN A 74 17.09 -1.18 8.37
C GLN A 74 16.61 0.22 7.98
N VAL A 75 17.08 1.25 8.70
CA VAL A 75 16.59 2.64 8.56
C VAL A 75 16.70 3.14 7.11
N GLU A 76 17.79 2.81 6.44
CA GLU A 76 18.05 3.20 5.05
C GLU A 76 17.02 2.58 4.09
N GLU A 77 16.65 1.32 4.33
CA GLU A 77 15.63 0.63 3.55
C GLU A 77 14.23 1.16 3.86
N ILE A 78 13.95 1.52 5.11
CA ILE A 78 12.70 2.17 5.51
C ILE A 78 12.54 3.46 4.71
N LEU A 79 13.53 4.35 4.76
CA LEU A 79 13.48 5.65 4.08
C LEU A 79 13.31 5.48 2.57
N LYS A 80 14.07 4.57 1.95
CA LYS A 80 13.96 4.27 0.52
C LYS A 80 12.56 3.81 0.13
N ASN A 81 12.00 2.83 0.85
CA ASN A 81 10.68 2.29 0.54
C ASN A 81 9.56 3.29 0.85
N LEU A 82 9.68 4.04 1.95
CA LEU A 82 8.71 5.07 2.33
C LEU A 82 8.65 6.19 1.28
N HIS A 83 9.80 6.66 0.81
CA HIS A 83 9.87 7.64 -0.26
C HIS A 83 9.20 7.12 -1.54
N SER A 84 9.51 5.88 -1.95
CA SER A 84 8.89 5.24 -3.11
C SER A 84 7.36 5.11 -2.97
N LEU A 85 6.87 4.77 -1.77
CA LEU A 85 5.45 4.56 -1.50
C LEU A 85 4.64 5.86 -1.50
N ILE A 86 5.18 6.92 -0.90
CA ILE A 86 4.39 8.13 -0.60
C ILE A 86 4.53 9.22 -1.68
N THR A 87 5.68 9.29 -2.37
CA THR A 87 5.96 10.35 -3.36
C THR A 87 4.86 10.50 -4.43
N PRO A 88 4.32 9.42 -5.04
CA PRO A 88 3.27 9.57 -6.05
C PRO A 88 2.00 10.24 -5.49
N TYR A 89 1.66 9.96 -4.23
CA TYR A 89 0.50 10.56 -3.56
C TYR A 89 0.73 12.01 -3.18
N ILE A 90 1.93 12.38 -2.74
CA ILE A 90 2.31 13.77 -2.47
C ILE A 90 2.19 14.59 -3.75
N GLN A 91 2.77 14.12 -4.85
CA GLN A 91 2.71 14.80 -6.14
C GLN A 91 1.27 14.94 -6.66
N GLN A 92 0.43 13.92 -6.44
CA GLN A 92 -0.98 13.99 -6.80
C GLN A 92 -1.75 15.00 -5.93
N LEU A 93 -1.46 15.04 -4.62
CA LEU A 93 -2.02 16.02 -3.69
C LEU A 93 -1.63 17.45 -4.04
N GLU A 94 -0.36 17.70 -4.36
CA GLU A 94 0.14 19.00 -4.80
C GLU A 94 -0.63 19.50 -6.02
N LYS A 95 -0.75 18.64 -7.05
CA LYS A 95 -1.53 18.98 -8.25
C LYS A 95 -2.99 19.29 -7.94
N LEU A 96 -3.64 18.48 -7.09
CA LEU A 96 -5.04 18.68 -6.71
C LEU A 96 -5.24 19.95 -5.87
N ALA A 97 -4.24 20.36 -5.09
CA ALA A 97 -4.26 21.55 -4.26
C ALA A 97 -4.15 22.85 -5.09
N ASP A 98 -3.45 22.80 -6.22
CA ASP A 98 -3.31 23.93 -7.15
C ASP A 98 -4.53 24.14 -8.06
N GLU A 99 -5.42 23.15 -8.15
CA GLU A 99 -6.63 23.21 -8.97
C GLU A 99 -7.79 23.94 -8.26
N THR A 100 -8.65 24.63 -9.02
CA THR A 100 -9.85 25.28 -8.48
C THR A 100 -10.75 24.25 -7.77
N PRO A 101 -11.16 24.48 -6.51
CA PRO A 101 -11.95 23.52 -5.75
C PRO A 101 -13.23 23.09 -6.47
N ASN A 102 -13.40 21.78 -6.60
CA ASN A 102 -14.61 21.17 -7.15
C ASN A 102 -14.91 19.83 -6.44
N PRO A 103 -16.13 19.28 -6.60
CA PRO A 103 -16.52 18.04 -5.92
C PRO A 103 -15.61 16.84 -6.23
N SER A 104 -15.11 16.72 -7.46
CA SER A 104 -14.21 15.63 -7.87
C SER A 104 -12.86 15.73 -7.17
N ASN A 105 -12.26 16.93 -7.12
CA ASN A 105 -10.98 17.14 -6.45
C ASN A 105 -11.12 16.91 -4.94
N LYS A 106 -12.22 17.34 -4.34
CA LYS A 106 -12.51 17.06 -2.93
C LYS A 106 -12.53 15.54 -2.65
N LEU A 107 -13.21 14.76 -3.50
CA LEU A 107 -13.27 13.30 -3.35
C LEU A 107 -11.90 12.64 -3.54
N ALA A 108 -11.11 13.10 -4.53
CA ALA A 108 -9.77 12.60 -4.76
C ALA A 108 -8.82 12.89 -3.59
N ILE A 109 -8.85 14.12 -3.04
CA ILE A 109 -8.06 14.51 -1.86
C ILE A 109 -8.42 13.63 -0.65
N ILE A 110 -9.72 13.44 -0.37
CA ILE A 110 -10.18 12.59 0.74
C ILE A 110 -9.69 11.15 0.54
N HIS A 111 -9.79 10.61 -0.67
CA HIS A 111 -9.33 9.25 -0.96
C HIS A 111 -7.83 9.05 -0.73
N ILE A 112 -7.00 10.04 -1.05
CA ILE A 112 -5.55 9.97 -0.85
C ILE A 112 -5.19 10.07 0.65
N LEU A 113 -5.90 10.91 1.41
CA LEU A 113 -5.60 11.15 2.83
C LEU A 113 -6.17 10.09 3.78
N GLY A 114 -7.23 9.37 3.38
CA GLY A 114 -7.90 8.35 4.19
C GLY A 114 -9.13 8.87 4.91
#